data_AF-A0A438IR29-F1
#
_entry.id   AF-A0A438IR29-F1
#
_cell.length_a   1.000
_cell.length_b   1.000
_cell.length_c   1.000
_cell.angle_alpha   90.00
_cell.angle_beta   90.00
_cell.angle_gamma   90.00
#
_symmetry.space_group_name_H-M   'P 1'
#
loop_
_entity.id
_entity.type
_entity.pdbx_description
1 polymer ?
#
loop_
_entity_poly.entity_id
_entity_poly.type
_entity_poly.pdbx_seq_one_letter_code
_entity_poly.pdbx_strand_id
1 'polypeptide(L)' 'MKENLQIFDWELGDDELAKIGQIPQRRGFSGQSFVHHDGPYKSLEELWDDDA' A
#
# COMPACT_ATOMS: atom_id res chain seq x y z
N MET A 1 -11.62 -17.74 -1.43
CA MET A 1 -10.54 -17.81 -2.45
C MET A 1 -11.04 -18.05 -3.88
N LYS A 2 -12.20 -18.70 -4.12
CA LYS A 2 -12.73 -18.85 -5.49
C LYS A 2 -13.15 -17.51 -6.12
N GLU A 3 -13.71 -16.60 -5.32
CA GLU A 3 -14.18 -15.29 -5.76
C GLU A 3 -13.06 -14.38 -6.28
N ASN A 4 -11.88 -14.39 -5.65
CA ASN A 4 -10.71 -13.60 -6.10
C ASN A 4 -10.23 -13.97 -7.52
N LEU A 5 -10.63 -15.14 -8.04
CA LEU A 5 -10.28 -15.57 -9.40
C LEU A 5 -11.25 -15.04 -10.46
N GLN A 6 -12.41 -14.50 -10.06
CA GLN A 6 -13.47 -14.02 -10.95
C GLN A 6 -13.32 -12.53 -11.30
N ILE A 7 -12.08 -12.03 -11.40
CA ILE A 7 -11.78 -10.60 -11.62
C ILE A 7 -11.62 -10.22 -13.10
N PHE A 8 -11.73 -11.17 -14.03
CA PHE A 8 -11.39 -10.93 -15.45
C PHE A 8 -12.59 -10.57 -16.33
N ASP A 9 -13.82 -10.92 -15.94
CA ASP A 9 -15.01 -10.79 -16.78
C ASP A 9 -15.77 -9.46 -16.58
N TRP A 10 -15.20 -8.51 -15.84
CA TRP A 10 -15.80 -7.22 -15.55
C TRP A 10 -14.73 -6.15 -15.32
N GLU A 11 -15.15 -4.88 -15.41
CA GLU A 11 -14.31 -3.72 -15.13
C GLU A 11 -15.07 -2.71 -14.26
N LEU A 12 -14.33 -1.87 -13.56
CA LEU A 12 -14.88 -0.71 -12.83
C LEU A 12 -15.08 0.44 -13.80
N GLY A 13 -16.16 1.20 -13.63
CA GLY A 13 -16.35 2.46 -14.36
C GLY A 13 -15.45 3.58 -13.83
N ASP A 14 -15.28 4.63 -14.62
CA ASP A 14 -14.46 5.81 -14.27
C ASP A 14 -14.86 6.44 -12.93
N ASP A 15 -16.16 6.53 -12.65
CA ASP A 15 -16.69 7.06 -11.39
C ASP A 15 -16.31 6.20 -10.17
N GLU A 16 -16.22 4.88 -10.34
CA GLU A 16 -15.85 3.95 -9.28
C GLU A 16 -14.35 4.01 -9.01
N LEU A 17 -13.55 4.07 -10.08
CA LEU A 17 -12.10 4.31 -10.00
C LEU A 17 -11.81 5.65 -9.28
N ALA A 18 -12.55 6.71 -9.62
CA ALA A 18 -12.41 8.01 -8.97
C ALA A 18 -12.73 7.96 -7.46
N LYS A 19 -13.73 7.18 -7.05
CA LYS A 19 -14.06 6.97 -5.62
C LYS A 19 -12.97 6.19 -4.89
N ILE A 20 -12.36 5.19 -5.53
CA ILE A 20 -11.22 4.44 -4.95
C ILE A 20 -10.02 5.37 -4.73
N GLY A 21 -9.74 6.27 -5.68
CA GLY A 21 -8.67 7.27 -5.55
C GLY A 21 -8.86 8.25 -4.38
N GLN A 22 -10.08 8.40 -3.86
CA GLN A 22 -10.37 9.25 -2.70
C GLN A 22 -10.15 8.55 -1.35
N ILE A 23 -9.88 7.24 -1.34
CA ILE A 23 -9.64 6.50 -0.11
C ILE A 23 -8.35 7.01 0.54
N PRO A 24 -8.37 7.42 1.82
CA PRO A 24 -7.15 7.82 2.53
C PRO A 24 -6.12 6.68 2.55
N GLN A 25 -4.98 6.94 1.92
CA GLN A 25 -3.91 5.95 1.79
C GLN A 25 -3.25 5.71 3.15
N ARG A 26 -2.98 4.44 3.45
CA ARG A 26 -2.26 4.01 4.65
C ARG A 26 -1.45 2.77 4.34
N ARG A 27 -0.25 2.68 4.91
CA ARG A 27 0.57 1.47 4.79
C ARG A 27 0.02 0.38 5.73
N GLY A 28 -0.32 -0.79 5.19
CA GLY A 28 -0.89 -1.90 5.98
C GLY A 28 0.10 -2.54 6.95
N PHE A 29 1.39 -2.52 6.62
CA PHE A 29 2.47 -2.99 7.48
C PHE A 29 3.62 -1.98 7.45
N SER A 30 3.90 -1.34 8.60
CA SER A 30 4.88 -0.26 8.65
C SER A 30 6.32 -0.72 8.47
N GLY A 31 6.65 -1.98 8.77
CA GLY A 31 8.03 -2.46 8.73
C GLY A 31 8.89 -2.05 9.94
N GLN A 32 8.27 -1.56 11.02
CA GLN A 32 8.98 -1.08 12.23
C GLN A 32 10.01 -2.08 12.77
N SER A 33 9.75 -3.38 12.64
CA SER A 33 10.67 -4.45 13.07
C SER A 33 12.03 -4.44 12.36
N PHE A 34 12.16 -3.73 11.24
CA PHE A 34 13.40 -3.58 10.47
C PHE A 34 14.15 -2.28 10.77
N VAL A 35 13.60 -1.41 11.63
CA VAL A 35 14.20 -0.11 11.97
C VAL A 35 14.97 -0.22 13.27
N HIS A 36 16.24 0.23 13.26
CA HIS A 36 17.09 0.28 14.43
C HIS A 36 18.13 1.38 14.29
N HIS A 37 18.47 2.07 15.39
CA HIS A 37 19.43 3.19 15.36
C HIS A 37 20.84 2.79 14.88
N ASP A 38 21.29 1.59 15.24
CA ASP A 38 22.53 0.98 14.74
C ASP A 38 22.34 0.12 13.48
N GLY A 39 21.11 0.06 12.97
CA GLY A 39 20.73 -0.75 11.81
C GLY A 39 20.97 -0.03 10.48
N PRO A 40 20.73 -0.73 9.36
CA PRO A 40 20.83 -0.14 8.03
C PRO A 40 19.76 0.95 7.78
N TYR A 41 18.63 0.89 8.49
CA TYR A 41 17.55 1.88 8.43
C TYR A 41 17.29 2.41 9.83
N LYS A 42 17.47 3.72 10.02
CA LYS A 42 17.35 4.39 11.31
C LYS A 42 15.96 4.94 11.55
N SER A 43 15.15 5.05 10.50
CA SER A 43 13.76 5.47 10.59
C SER A 43 12.89 4.74 9.55
N LEU A 44 11.57 4.92 9.63
CA LEU A 44 10.65 4.38 8.64
C LEU A 44 10.82 5.09 7.29
N GLU A 45 11.11 6.37 7.31
CA GLU A 45 11.36 7.19 6.12
C GLU A 45 12.53 6.62 5.32
N GLU A 46 13.66 6.33 5.99
CA GLU A 46 14.83 5.68 5.37
C GLU A 46 14.51 4.26 4.87
N LEU A 47 13.67 3.50 5.58
CA LEU A 47 13.28 2.14 5.16
C LEU A 47 12.48 2.13 3.86
N TRP A 48 11.72 3.19 3.61
CA TRP A 48 10.78 3.29 2.50
C TRP A 48 11.18 4.38 1.49
N ASP A 49 12.45 4.77 1.47
CA ASP A 49 13.05 5.73 0.54
C ASP A 49 12.24 7.04 0.39
N ASP A 50 11.65 7.53 1.48
CA ASP A 50 10.81 8.74 1.48
C ASP A 50 9.67 8.71 0.43
N ASP A 51 9.04 7.55 0.16
CA ASP A 51 7.85 7.43 -0.70
C ASP A 51 6.86 8.61 -0.47
N ALA A 52 6.92 9.59 -1.38
CA ALA A 52 6.06 10.77 -1.45
C ALA A 52 4.93 10.55 -2.45
#